data_AF-A0AAD8D9T7-F1
#
_entry.id   AF-A0AAD8D9T7-F1
#
_cell.length_a   1.000
_cell.length_b   1.000
_cell.length_c   1.000
_cell.angle_alpha   90.00
_cell.angle_beta   90.00
_cell.angle_gamma   90.00
#
_symmetry.space_group_name_H-M   'P 1'
#
loop_
_entity.id
_entity.type
_entity.pdbx_description
1 polymer ?
#
loop_
_entity_poly.entity_id
_entity_poly.type
_entity_poly.pdbx_seq_one_letter_code
_entity_poly.pdbx_strand_id
1 'polypeptide(L)'
;MKVAVEGCCHGELDKIYETIAFLERKEGVKVDLLLCCGDFQAVRNEADMKCMAVPQKYRQMQTFYKYYSGEKKAPVLTIFVGGNHEASNHMQELPYGGWVAPNIYYLGYAGVVRYRGVRIGGLSGIFKSHDYRKGHFECPPYDQQTVRSAYHVRNIEVFKLKQIRQPMDIFLSHDWPRGIYHYGNKSQLLKRKSFLRDEVKKNSLGSPAAAELLQHLQPAYWFSAHLHVKFAAYVQHQAQKDLLPRATKFLSLDKCLPHRDFLQIVDIEQDPSASDRLEYDPEWLSILKNTAGLVNTTARTWNMPENNGLFSRWDYSASESDLKEVQSDLGGDLRVPENFSSTAPHYDPNNPQLQREPTYAVNPQTTELCACLGLTDPNACRTEGVGWEEQEDNLSTGSAEEPSEYPTDTSGLSSSINPDEITIEEEWEEEGDEEAAIQSPPARLVLPSPSRTSSSDGLIENRPPFSLSASLPEPMGVSSLEEFTNEEPARHEGAGLTDGIEGNSSPPSGDSSAARPPKRISGENAATGEGMKKMKRRNQTIYTARGEEEEEEEEEEGDC
;
A
#
# COMPACT_ATOMS: atom_id res chain seq x y z
N MET A 1 11.53 -11.33 19.90
CA MET A 1 12.31 -10.30 19.21
C MET A 1 11.77 -8.92 19.47
N LYS A 2 12.64 -7.91 19.36
CA LYS A 2 12.29 -6.50 19.23
C LYS A 2 12.17 -6.17 17.75
N VAL A 3 10.99 -5.76 17.32
CA VAL A 3 10.75 -5.36 15.92
C VAL A 3 10.49 -3.87 15.88
N ALA A 4 11.29 -3.12 15.10
CA ALA A 4 10.95 -1.76 14.73
C ALA A 4 9.95 -1.81 13.57
N VAL A 5 8.84 -1.10 13.70
CA VAL A 5 7.87 -0.87 12.62
C VAL A 5 8.02 0.59 12.20
N GLU A 6 8.03 0.83 10.90
CA GLU A 6 8.19 2.14 10.26
C GLU A 6 7.06 2.38 9.25
N GLY A 7 6.61 3.63 9.15
CA GLY A 7 5.49 4.04 8.31
C GLY A 7 5.87 4.23 6.84
N CYS A 8 5.97 5.50 6.42
CA CYS A 8 6.46 5.86 5.08
C CYS A 8 7.91 6.38 5.16
N CYS A 9 8.83 5.61 4.59
CA CYS A 9 10.27 5.88 4.66
C CYS A 9 10.69 7.13 3.87
N HIS A 10 10.13 7.31 2.67
CA HIS A 10 10.54 8.30 1.67
C HIS A 10 12.06 8.38 1.40
N GLY A 11 12.73 7.23 1.45
CA GLY A 11 14.17 7.10 1.23
C GLY A 11 15.06 7.57 2.39
N GLU A 12 14.49 7.97 3.53
CA GLU A 12 15.19 8.52 4.71
C GLU A 12 15.87 7.44 5.58
N LEU A 13 16.47 6.43 4.94
CA LEU A 13 17.02 5.25 5.60
C LEU A 13 18.11 5.60 6.63
N ASP A 14 18.95 6.59 6.33
CA ASP A 14 19.97 7.07 7.28
C ASP A 14 19.33 7.51 8.60
N LYS A 15 18.28 8.35 8.54
CA LYS A 15 17.54 8.85 9.72
C LYS A 15 16.82 7.74 10.46
N ILE A 16 16.26 6.77 9.76
CA ILE A 16 15.57 5.61 10.35
C ILE A 16 16.57 4.76 11.15
N TYR A 17 17.71 4.40 10.57
CA TYR A 17 18.73 3.61 11.26
C TYR A 17 19.41 4.38 12.40
N GLU A 18 19.65 5.68 12.25
CA GLU A 18 20.14 6.55 13.33
C GLU A 18 19.16 6.60 14.51
N THR A 19 17.86 6.70 14.22
CA THR A 19 16.78 6.68 15.22
C THR A 19 16.72 5.35 15.95
N ILE A 20 16.80 4.22 15.23
CA ILE A 20 16.88 2.87 15.82
C ILE A 20 18.11 2.78 16.74
N ALA A 21 19.29 3.16 16.26
CA ALA A 21 20.51 3.10 17.05
C ALA A 21 20.46 4.02 18.30
N PHE A 22 19.77 5.16 18.22
CA PHE A 22 19.50 6.02 19.38
C PHE A 22 18.58 5.34 20.39
N LEU A 23 17.47 4.73 19.95
CA LEU A 23 16.55 3.99 20.82
C LEU A 23 17.21 2.79 21.48
N GLU A 24 18.03 2.02 20.75
CA GLU A 24 18.82 0.91 21.29
C GLU A 24 19.70 1.37 22.47
N ARG A 25 20.46 2.46 22.29
CA ARG A 25 21.31 3.04 23.34
C ARG A 25 20.50 3.59 24.52
N LYS A 26 19.36 4.24 24.25
CA LYS A 26 18.54 4.92 25.25
C LYS A 26 17.77 3.94 26.13
N GLU A 27 17.25 2.86 25.54
CA GLU A 27 16.37 1.89 26.23
C GLU A 27 17.10 0.61 26.66
N GLY A 28 18.36 0.42 26.24
CA GLY A 28 19.13 -0.78 26.57
C GLY A 28 18.61 -2.03 25.86
N VAL A 29 18.07 -1.87 24.65
CA VAL A 29 17.49 -2.94 23.83
C VAL A 29 18.30 -3.12 22.54
N LYS A 30 18.21 -4.31 21.94
CA LYS A 30 18.66 -4.56 20.56
C LYS A 30 17.44 -4.80 19.70
N VAL A 31 17.32 -4.09 18.58
CA VAL A 31 16.32 -4.34 17.53
C VAL A 31 16.84 -5.45 16.63
N ASP A 32 15.99 -6.46 16.43
CA ASP A 32 16.31 -7.66 15.65
C ASP A 32 15.92 -7.49 14.16
N LEU A 33 14.84 -6.75 13.92
CA LEU A 33 14.16 -6.63 12.62
C LEU A 33 13.54 -5.23 12.47
N LEU A 34 13.64 -4.67 11.28
CA LEU A 34 12.90 -3.49 10.83
C LEU A 34 11.86 -3.89 9.77
N LEU A 35 10.61 -3.47 9.95
CA LEU A 35 9.52 -3.62 8.99
C LEU A 35 9.08 -2.25 8.49
N CYS A 36 9.30 -1.96 7.21
CA CYS A 36 8.85 -0.72 6.56
C CYS A 36 7.53 -0.98 5.81
N CYS A 37 6.54 -0.13 6.03
CA CYS A 37 5.19 -0.31 5.49
C CYS A 37 4.99 0.38 4.13
N GLY A 38 6.05 0.71 3.41
CA GLY A 38 6.02 1.25 2.04
C GLY A 38 6.51 2.68 1.90
N ASP A 39 6.37 3.22 0.68
CA ASP A 39 7.09 4.39 0.20
C ASP A 39 8.58 4.33 0.55
N PHE A 40 9.18 3.15 0.32
CA PHE A 40 10.55 2.83 0.68
C PHE A 40 11.56 3.65 -0.13
N GLN A 41 11.21 3.95 -1.40
CA GLN A 41 12.04 4.67 -2.35
C GLN A 41 13.40 4.01 -2.58
N ALA A 42 13.38 2.76 -3.04
CA ALA A 42 14.56 1.99 -3.43
C ALA A 42 15.24 2.51 -4.72
N VAL A 43 15.55 3.80 -4.79
CA VAL A 43 16.10 4.49 -5.97
C VAL A 43 17.61 4.27 -6.09
N ARG A 44 18.06 3.61 -7.16
CA ARG A 44 19.49 3.36 -7.41
C ARG A 44 20.17 4.52 -8.14
N ASN A 45 19.44 5.22 -9.03
CA ASN A 45 19.97 6.26 -9.91
C ASN A 45 18.87 7.17 -10.52
N GLU A 46 19.27 8.11 -11.39
CA GLU A 46 18.39 9.11 -12.03
C GLU A 46 17.37 8.54 -13.03
N ALA A 47 17.60 7.34 -13.55
CA ALA A 47 16.61 6.65 -14.36
C ALA A 47 15.49 6.08 -13.48
N ASP A 48 15.81 5.45 -12.34
CA ASP A 48 14.80 5.02 -11.36
C ASP A 48 13.95 6.22 -10.87
N MET A 49 14.57 7.40 -10.71
CA MET A 49 13.86 8.65 -10.38
C MET A 49 12.82 9.07 -11.44
N LYS A 50 13.03 8.73 -12.72
CA LYS A 50 12.05 9.00 -13.78
C LYS A 50 10.81 8.10 -13.64
N CYS A 51 11.00 6.89 -13.08
CA CYS A 51 9.98 5.85 -12.85
C CYS A 51 9.15 6.05 -11.58
N MET A 52 9.32 7.14 -10.84
CA MET A 52 8.53 7.46 -9.65
C MET A 52 7.29 8.28 -10.01
N ALA A 53 6.11 7.93 -9.48
CA ALA A 53 4.90 8.76 -9.58
C ALA A 53 4.88 9.98 -8.62
N VAL A 54 6.04 10.59 -8.39
CA VAL A 54 6.20 11.83 -7.62
C VAL A 54 6.35 13.01 -8.58
N PRO A 55 5.72 14.17 -8.35
CA PRO A 55 5.93 15.37 -9.17
C PRO A 55 7.41 15.76 -9.25
N GLN A 56 7.92 16.11 -10.44
CA GLN A 56 9.37 16.25 -10.68
C GLN A 56 10.08 17.21 -9.71
N LYS A 57 9.39 18.28 -9.25
CA LYS A 57 9.90 19.24 -8.25
C LYS A 57 10.15 18.67 -6.85
N TYR A 58 9.56 17.53 -6.51
CA TYR A 58 9.64 16.89 -5.19
C TYR A 58 10.50 15.61 -5.18
N ARG A 59 10.95 15.16 -6.35
CA ARG A 59 11.82 13.97 -6.48
C ARG A 59 13.20 14.26 -5.88
N GLN A 60 13.60 13.49 -4.87
CA GLN A 60 14.95 13.52 -4.28
C GLN A 60 15.60 12.13 -4.29
N MET A 61 16.91 12.05 -4.57
CA MET A 61 17.65 10.78 -4.66
C MET A 61 17.78 10.07 -3.30
N GLN A 62 17.75 10.83 -2.21
CA GLN A 62 17.91 10.36 -0.84
C GLN A 62 19.15 9.46 -0.68
N THR A 63 19.09 8.40 0.12
CA THR A 63 20.29 7.66 0.54
C THR A 63 20.32 6.18 0.15
N PHE A 64 19.26 5.63 -0.47
CA PHE A 64 19.20 4.20 -0.83
C PHE A 64 20.35 3.76 -1.74
N TYR A 65 20.74 4.60 -2.71
CA TYR A 65 21.84 4.30 -3.65
C TYR A 65 23.15 3.89 -2.94
N LYS A 66 23.39 4.38 -1.71
CA LYS A 66 24.54 4.04 -0.86
C LYS A 66 24.51 2.62 -0.31
N TYR A 67 23.30 2.13 0.01
CA TYR A 67 23.09 0.76 0.45
C TYR A 67 23.19 -0.21 -0.71
N TYR A 68 22.66 0.21 -1.87
CA TYR A 68 22.73 -0.54 -3.12
C TYR A 68 24.16 -0.62 -3.69
N SER A 69 24.97 0.43 -3.57
CA SER A 69 26.38 0.43 -4.00
C SER A 69 27.34 -0.30 -3.04
N GLY A 70 26.92 -0.52 -1.79
CA GLY A 70 27.77 -1.06 -0.73
C GLY A 70 28.61 -0.01 0.02
N GLU A 71 28.44 1.29 -0.27
CA GLU A 71 28.98 2.39 0.58
C GLU A 71 28.49 2.25 2.03
N LYS A 72 27.23 1.82 2.19
CA LYS A 72 26.59 1.54 3.47
C LYS A 72 26.01 0.11 3.49
N LYS A 73 25.85 -0.44 4.69
CA LYS A 73 25.13 -1.70 4.94
C LYS A 73 24.03 -1.45 5.97
N ALA A 74 22.86 -2.05 5.79
CA ALA A 74 21.78 -1.94 6.76
C ALA A 74 22.18 -2.63 8.09
N PRO A 75 22.16 -1.90 9.24
CA PRO A 75 22.64 -2.42 10.52
C PRO A 75 21.66 -3.39 11.21
N VAL A 76 20.45 -3.52 10.67
CA VAL A 76 19.37 -4.42 11.11
C VAL A 76 18.73 -5.02 9.86
N LEU A 77 18.30 -6.29 9.92
CA LEU A 77 17.54 -6.89 8.84
C LEU A 77 16.29 -6.04 8.57
N THR A 78 16.14 -5.59 7.34
CA THR A 78 15.05 -4.70 6.93
C THR A 78 14.19 -5.41 5.91
N ILE A 79 12.89 -5.58 6.19
CA ILE A 79 11.91 -6.15 5.27
C ILE A 79 10.87 -5.07 4.94
N PHE A 80 10.48 -4.96 3.67
CA PHE A 80 9.49 -3.96 3.25
C PHE A 80 8.51 -4.46 2.18
N VAL A 81 7.34 -3.83 2.16
CA VAL A 81 6.40 -3.80 1.04
C VAL A 81 6.54 -2.48 0.29
N GLY A 82 6.15 -2.40 -0.98
CA GLY A 82 6.16 -1.16 -1.75
C GLY A 82 4.96 -0.27 -1.44
N GLY A 83 5.10 1.05 -1.57
CA GLY A 83 3.99 2.02 -1.56
C GLY A 83 3.65 2.58 -2.95
N ASN A 84 3.23 3.84 -3.01
CA ASN A 84 2.96 4.58 -4.25
C ASN A 84 4.12 5.49 -4.69
N HIS A 85 5.05 5.82 -3.79
CA HIS A 85 6.29 6.52 -4.09
C HIS A 85 7.45 5.53 -4.12
N GLU A 86 7.53 4.74 -5.19
CA GLU A 86 8.60 3.78 -5.42
C GLU A 86 9.32 4.03 -6.75
N ALA A 87 10.56 3.51 -6.84
CA ALA A 87 11.20 3.26 -8.13
C ALA A 87 10.51 2.06 -8.80
N SER A 88 9.39 2.29 -9.47
CA SER A 88 8.53 1.22 -9.99
C SER A 88 9.29 0.18 -10.82
N ASN A 89 10.22 0.61 -11.68
CA ASN A 89 11.07 -0.30 -12.47
C ASN A 89 11.93 -1.24 -11.60
N HIS A 90 12.54 -0.73 -10.53
CA HIS A 90 13.35 -1.54 -9.63
C HIS A 90 12.49 -2.50 -8.79
N MET A 91 11.27 -2.12 -8.43
CA MET A 91 10.34 -3.02 -7.73
C MET A 91 9.78 -4.10 -8.66
N GLN A 92 9.52 -3.77 -9.94
CA GLN A 92 9.06 -4.72 -10.94
C GLN A 92 10.09 -5.82 -11.25
N GLU A 93 11.40 -5.54 -11.12
CA GLU A 93 12.49 -6.53 -11.25
C GLU A 93 12.35 -7.73 -10.28
N LEU A 94 11.68 -7.55 -9.13
CA LEU A 94 11.58 -8.51 -8.03
C LEU A 94 10.12 -8.83 -7.66
N PRO A 95 9.29 -9.36 -8.59
CA PRO A 95 7.85 -9.53 -8.39
C PRO A 95 7.51 -10.56 -7.29
N TYR A 96 8.39 -11.54 -7.07
CA TYR A 96 8.29 -12.57 -6.03
C TYR A 96 9.11 -12.25 -4.77
N GLY A 97 9.66 -11.03 -4.67
CA GLY A 97 10.55 -10.60 -3.59
C GLY A 97 12.03 -10.92 -3.85
N GLY A 98 12.91 -10.33 -3.04
CA GLY A 98 14.36 -10.45 -3.19
C GLY A 98 15.13 -9.36 -2.45
N TRP A 99 16.45 -9.51 -2.38
CA TRP A 99 17.33 -8.48 -1.82
C TRP A 99 17.46 -7.31 -2.78
N VAL A 100 17.16 -6.10 -2.30
CA VAL A 100 17.41 -4.85 -3.05
C VAL A 100 18.75 -4.21 -2.66
N ALA A 101 19.29 -4.62 -1.51
CA ALA A 101 20.64 -4.32 -1.03
C ALA A 101 21.01 -5.36 0.06
N PRO A 102 22.29 -5.50 0.46
CA PRO A 102 22.66 -6.42 1.52
C PRO A 102 21.92 -6.11 2.82
N ASN A 103 21.19 -7.11 3.35
CA ASN A 103 20.36 -7.02 4.56
C ASN A 103 19.07 -6.15 4.42
N ILE A 104 18.65 -5.84 3.18
CA ILE A 104 17.36 -5.18 2.86
C ILE A 104 16.58 -6.04 1.84
N TYR A 105 15.42 -6.57 2.26
CA TYR A 105 14.60 -7.52 1.51
C TYR A 105 13.22 -6.92 1.15
N TYR A 106 12.89 -6.94 -0.14
CA TYR A 106 11.56 -6.61 -0.65
C TYR A 106 10.69 -7.86 -0.67
N LEU A 107 9.43 -7.77 -0.21
CA LEU A 107 8.49 -8.90 -0.24
C LEU A 107 7.89 -9.21 -1.62
N GLY A 108 8.15 -8.40 -2.65
CA GLY A 108 7.51 -8.53 -3.96
C GLY A 108 6.16 -7.84 -4.01
N TYR A 109 5.38 -8.07 -5.09
CA TYR A 109 4.01 -7.53 -5.17
C TYR A 109 3.13 -8.06 -4.03
N ALA A 110 3.33 -9.34 -3.69
CA ALA A 110 2.98 -9.92 -2.40
C ALA A 110 3.96 -11.04 -2.07
N GLY A 111 4.15 -11.31 -0.78
CA GLY A 111 5.09 -12.32 -0.31
C GLY A 111 4.79 -12.80 1.10
N VAL A 112 5.30 -13.99 1.44
CA VAL A 112 5.39 -14.48 2.82
C VAL A 112 6.78 -15.06 3.06
N VAL A 113 7.38 -14.65 4.17
CA VAL A 113 8.69 -15.12 4.64
C VAL A 113 8.61 -15.47 6.13
N ARG A 114 9.63 -16.16 6.64
CA ARG A 114 9.75 -16.50 8.05
C ARG A 114 11.05 -15.93 8.62
N TYR A 115 10.99 -15.44 9.85
CA TYR A 115 12.15 -14.97 10.60
C TYR A 115 12.00 -15.34 12.08
N ARG A 116 12.95 -16.12 12.63
CA ARG A 116 12.89 -16.62 14.03
C ARG A 116 11.55 -17.27 14.42
N GLY A 117 10.99 -18.04 13.49
CA GLY A 117 9.71 -18.74 13.65
C GLY A 117 8.47 -17.86 13.46
N VAL A 118 8.62 -16.55 13.29
CA VAL A 118 7.52 -15.61 13.04
C VAL A 118 7.26 -15.52 11.55
N ARG A 119 5.99 -15.64 11.16
CA ARG A 119 5.54 -15.60 9.76
C ARG A 119 5.06 -14.20 9.37
N ILE A 120 5.67 -13.66 8.31
CA ILE A 120 5.54 -12.26 7.90
C ILE A 120 5.03 -12.23 6.47
N GLY A 121 3.77 -11.87 6.30
CA GLY A 121 3.14 -11.63 5.00
C GLY A 121 3.13 -10.15 4.62
N GLY A 122 3.04 -9.86 3.32
CA GLY A 122 2.88 -8.50 2.84
C GLY A 122 2.14 -8.41 1.51
N LEU A 123 1.47 -7.27 1.31
CA LEU A 123 0.89 -6.82 0.05
C LEU A 123 1.43 -5.43 -0.27
N SER A 124 2.10 -5.29 -1.42
CA SER A 124 2.68 -4.03 -1.88
C SER A 124 1.67 -3.22 -2.70
N GLY A 125 1.83 -1.90 -2.66
CA GLY A 125 1.08 -0.96 -3.49
C GLY A 125 -0.18 -0.39 -2.82
N ILE A 126 -0.99 0.30 -3.62
CA ILE A 126 -2.28 0.86 -3.20
C ILE A 126 -3.44 0.34 -4.06
N PHE A 127 -4.64 0.23 -3.51
CA PHE A 127 -5.81 -0.24 -4.26
C PHE A 127 -6.39 0.83 -5.18
N LYS A 128 -6.53 0.50 -6.48
CA LYS A 128 -7.39 1.23 -7.43
C LYS A 128 -8.26 0.24 -8.22
N SER A 129 -9.57 0.48 -8.22
CA SER A 129 -10.57 -0.43 -8.80
C SER A 129 -10.38 -0.69 -10.31
N HIS A 130 -9.95 0.32 -11.06
CA HIS A 130 -9.81 0.27 -12.52
C HIS A 130 -8.60 -0.58 -12.99
N ASP A 131 -7.58 -0.76 -12.15
CA ASP A 131 -6.43 -1.63 -12.46
C ASP A 131 -6.49 -2.97 -11.73
N TYR A 132 -7.27 -3.09 -10.65
CA TYR A 132 -7.33 -4.29 -9.80
C TYR A 132 -7.53 -5.62 -10.54
N ARG A 133 -8.24 -5.63 -11.67
CA ARG A 133 -8.50 -6.85 -12.46
C ARG A 133 -7.53 -7.09 -13.63
N LYS A 134 -6.56 -6.20 -13.87
CA LYS A 134 -5.59 -6.32 -14.96
C LYS A 134 -4.44 -7.27 -14.59
N GLY A 135 -3.62 -7.64 -15.57
CA GLY A 135 -2.28 -8.14 -15.31
C GLY A 135 -1.31 -7.03 -14.90
N HIS A 136 -0.05 -7.41 -14.68
CA HIS A 136 1.08 -6.47 -14.61
C HIS A 136 1.70 -6.36 -16.00
N PHE A 137 1.50 -5.24 -16.69
CA PHE A 137 1.84 -5.04 -18.11
C PHE A 137 2.80 -3.86 -18.37
N GLU A 138 3.02 -3.04 -17.34
CA GLU A 138 3.72 -1.77 -17.41
C GLU A 138 5.23 -2.01 -17.49
N CYS A 139 5.91 -1.34 -18.41
CA CYS A 139 7.37 -1.36 -18.54
C CYS A 139 7.92 0.06 -18.79
N PRO A 140 9.22 0.31 -18.54
CA PRO A 140 9.86 1.55 -18.93
C PRO A 140 10.06 1.59 -20.46
N PRO A 141 9.95 2.77 -21.12
CA PRO A 141 9.62 4.06 -20.52
C PRO A 141 8.12 4.17 -20.19
N TYR A 142 7.80 4.52 -18.94
CA TYR A 142 6.41 4.71 -18.50
C TYR A 142 5.85 6.06 -18.96
N ASP A 143 4.57 6.07 -19.27
CA ASP A 143 3.76 7.29 -19.27
C ASP A 143 3.18 7.58 -17.85
N GLN A 144 2.37 8.63 -17.73
CA GLN A 144 1.77 9.02 -16.44
C GLN A 144 0.71 8.02 -15.92
N GLN A 145 0.18 7.12 -16.74
CA GLN A 145 -0.83 6.16 -16.33
C GLN A 145 -0.16 4.86 -15.88
N THR A 146 0.74 4.33 -16.71
CA THR A 146 1.53 3.12 -16.45
C THR A 146 2.47 3.26 -15.25
N VAL A 147 3.07 4.44 -15.01
CA VAL A 147 3.89 4.66 -13.81
C VAL A 147 3.09 4.53 -12.51
N ARG A 148 1.78 4.82 -12.55
CA ARG A 148 0.84 4.66 -11.41
C ARG A 148 0.33 3.22 -11.32
N SER A 149 -0.18 2.71 -12.44
CA SER A 149 -0.69 1.35 -12.59
C SER A 149 0.31 0.29 -12.09
N ALA A 150 1.62 0.52 -12.27
CA ALA A 150 2.70 -0.36 -11.82
C ALA A 150 2.77 -0.63 -10.30
N TYR A 151 2.25 0.26 -9.44
CA TYR A 151 2.13 0.02 -8.00
C TYR A 151 0.68 -0.17 -7.52
N HIS A 152 -0.30 -0.24 -8.42
CA HIS A 152 -1.66 -0.57 -8.01
C HIS A 152 -1.76 -2.08 -7.65
N VAL A 153 -2.46 -2.41 -6.57
CA VAL A 153 -2.73 -3.80 -6.18
C VAL A 153 -3.50 -4.52 -7.30
N ARG A 154 -3.15 -5.77 -7.64
CA ARG A 154 -3.97 -6.65 -8.50
C ARG A 154 -4.66 -7.75 -7.70
N ASN A 155 -5.71 -8.31 -8.30
CA ASN A 155 -6.51 -9.38 -7.74
C ASN A 155 -5.76 -10.72 -7.64
N ILE A 156 -4.71 -10.95 -8.45
CA ILE A 156 -3.91 -12.18 -8.40
C ILE A 156 -3.04 -12.28 -7.14
N GLU A 157 -2.45 -11.19 -6.64
CA GLU A 157 -1.76 -11.18 -5.35
C GLU A 157 -2.73 -11.48 -4.19
N VAL A 158 -3.89 -10.81 -4.18
CA VAL A 158 -4.94 -11.03 -3.17
C VAL A 158 -5.47 -12.46 -3.22
N PHE A 159 -5.65 -13.02 -4.41
CA PHE A 159 -6.09 -14.40 -4.60
C PHE A 159 -5.08 -15.40 -4.04
N LYS A 160 -3.78 -15.24 -4.35
CA LYS A 160 -2.69 -16.06 -3.80
C LYS A 160 -2.69 -16.01 -2.27
N LEU A 161 -2.75 -14.82 -1.69
CA LEU A 161 -2.78 -14.63 -0.24
C LEU A 161 -4.02 -15.29 0.40
N LYS A 162 -5.18 -15.30 -0.28
CA LYS A 162 -6.39 -16.04 0.15
C LYS A 162 -6.31 -17.57 0.04
N GLN A 163 -5.21 -18.13 -0.46
CA GLN A 163 -4.95 -19.58 -0.44
C GLN A 163 -4.20 -20.03 0.83
N ILE A 164 -3.71 -19.10 1.64
CA ILE A 164 -2.96 -19.39 2.87
C ILE A 164 -3.90 -20.03 3.90
N ARG A 165 -3.51 -21.19 4.45
CA ARG A 165 -4.26 -21.92 5.48
C ARG A 165 -3.56 -21.89 6.84
N GLN A 166 -2.23 -21.89 6.87
CA GLN A 166 -1.49 -21.80 8.14
C GLN A 166 -1.64 -20.40 8.76
N PRO A 167 -1.54 -20.26 10.10
CA PRO A 167 -1.63 -18.96 10.75
C PRO A 167 -0.61 -17.95 10.19
N MET A 168 -0.99 -16.66 10.25
CA MET A 168 -0.12 -15.52 9.98
C MET A 168 0.10 -14.75 11.28
N ASP A 169 1.33 -14.32 11.55
CA ASP A 169 1.67 -13.54 12.75
C ASP A 169 1.66 -12.05 12.47
N ILE A 170 2.34 -11.63 11.40
CA ILE A 170 2.46 -10.23 10.97
C ILE A 170 1.99 -10.12 9.52
N PHE A 171 1.19 -9.11 9.22
CA PHE A 171 0.87 -8.72 7.86
C PHE A 171 1.16 -7.24 7.59
N LEU A 172 1.74 -6.94 6.43
CA LEU A 172 2.06 -5.59 5.98
C LEU A 172 1.18 -5.18 4.79
N SER A 173 0.65 -3.95 4.79
CA SER A 173 0.08 -3.32 3.58
C SER A 173 0.33 -1.83 3.61
N HIS A 174 0.64 -1.19 2.47
CA HIS A 174 0.90 0.25 2.48
C HIS A 174 -0.36 1.04 2.83
N ASP A 175 -1.43 0.85 2.06
CA ASP A 175 -2.74 1.37 2.40
C ASP A 175 -3.39 0.61 3.58
N TRP A 176 -4.35 1.27 4.23
CA TRP A 176 -5.04 0.71 5.38
C TRP A 176 -6.15 -0.26 4.92
N PRO A 177 -6.42 -1.36 5.66
CA PRO A 177 -7.64 -2.12 5.49
C PRO A 177 -8.88 -1.23 5.60
N ARG A 178 -9.71 -1.19 4.55
CA ARG A 178 -10.93 -0.36 4.52
C ARG A 178 -11.82 -0.66 5.73
N GLY A 179 -12.24 0.40 6.41
CA GLY A 179 -13.06 0.30 7.62
C GLY A 179 -12.29 0.08 8.93
N ILE A 180 -10.95 -0.08 8.92
CA ILE A 180 -10.16 -0.29 10.16
C ILE A 180 -10.34 0.83 11.19
N TYR A 181 -10.66 2.04 10.73
CA TYR A 181 -10.99 3.21 11.54
C TYR A 181 -12.25 3.03 12.42
N HIS A 182 -13.04 1.96 12.25
CA HIS A 182 -14.11 1.57 13.19
C HIS A 182 -13.59 0.90 14.47
N TYR A 183 -12.36 0.38 14.46
CA TYR A 183 -11.79 -0.45 15.54
C TYR A 183 -10.77 0.29 16.43
N GLY A 184 -10.69 1.62 16.29
CA GLY A 184 -9.82 2.50 17.06
C GLY A 184 -10.47 3.86 17.33
N ASN A 185 -9.70 4.86 17.76
CA ASN A 185 -10.23 6.17 18.12
C ASN A 185 -10.57 7.05 16.90
N LYS A 186 -11.65 6.70 16.19
CA LYS A 186 -12.15 7.41 15.00
C LYS A 186 -12.31 8.92 15.22
N SER A 187 -12.80 9.31 16.40
CA SER A 187 -13.01 10.72 16.76
C SER A 187 -11.70 11.52 16.85
N GLN A 188 -10.60 10.90 17.28
CA GLN A 188 -9.28 11.51 17.29
C GLN A 188 -8.68 11.56 15.88
N LEU A 189 -8.81 10.49 15.09
CA LEU A 189 -8.38 10.46 13.69
C LEU A 189 -9.00 11.62 12.89
N LEU A 190 -10.32 11.76 12.94
CA LEU A 190 -11.06 12.82 12.22
C LEU A 190 -10.87 14.22 12.79
N LYS A 191 -10.30 14.35 14.01
CA LYS A 191 -9.84 15.64 14.54
C LYS A 191 -8.47 16.03 13.98
N ARG A 192 -7.54 15.08 13.87
CA ARG A 192 -6.17 15.31 13.34
C ARG A 192 -6.11 15.38 11.81
N LYS A 193 -7.06 14.75 11.13
CA LYS A 193 -7.15 14.70 9.66
C LYS A 193 -8.61 14.98 9.26
N SER A 194 -8.97 16.26 9.21
CA SER A 194 -10.35 16.72 9.00
C SER A 194 -10.91 16.27 7.65
N PHE A 195 -10.10 16.28 6.59
CA PHE A 195 -10.45 15.87 5.22
C PHE A 195 -10.90 14.40 5.10
N LEU A 196 -10.39 13.49 5.92
CA LEU A 196 -10.77 12.06 5.91
C LEU A 196 -12.25 11.80 6.27
N ARG A 197 -12.97 12.82 6.78
CA ARG A 197 -14.38 12.69 7.20
C ARG A 197 -15.30 12.17 6.11
N ASP A 198 -15.12 12.61 4.87
CA ASP A 198 -16.05 12.26 3.79
C ASP A 198 -15.79 10.86 3.23
N GLU A 199 -14.53 10.43 3.15
CA GLU A 199 -14.21 9.03 2.85
C GLU A 199 -14.67 8.06 3.94
N VAL A 200 -14.56 8.47 5.21
CA VAL A 200 -15.08 7.69 6.35
C VAL A 200 -16.61 7.58 6.33
N LYS A 201 -17.34 8.64 5.92
CA LYS A 201 -18.80 8.60 5.73
C LYS A 201 -19.20 7.71 4.55
N LYS A 202 -18.48 7.82 3.42
CA LYS A 202 -18.72 7.03 2.20
C LYS A 202 -18.26 5.57 2.29
N ASN A 203 -17.53 5.21 3.36
CA ASN A 203 -16.84 3.92 3.49
C ASN A 203 -15.90 3.64 2.31
N SER A 204 -15.15 4.66 1.89
CA SER A 204 -14.13 4.58 0.84
C SER A 204 -12.69 4.67 1.36
N LEU A 205 -12.47 5.07 2.62
CA LEU A 205 -11.13 5.22 3.18
C LEU A 205 -10.45 3.85 3.34
N GLY A 206 -9.36 3.65 2.61
CA GLY A 206 -8.53 2.44 2.63
C GLY A 206 -8.97 1.36 1.63
N SER A 207 -8.18 0.30 1.57
CA SER A 207 -8.26 -0.76 0.55
C SER A 207 -9.32 -1.82 0.85
N PRO A 208 -10.26 -2.05 -0.08
CA PRO A 208 -11.17 -3.21 -0.05
C PRO A 208 -10.42 -4.54 -0.02
N ALA A 209 -9.32 -4.66 -0.78
CA ALA A 209 -8.51 -5.87 -0.85
C ALA A 209 -7.80 -6.16 0.48
N ALA A 210 -7.21 -5.15 1.12
CA ALA A 210 -6.60 -5.29 2.44
C ALA A 210 -7.66 -5.61 3.53
N ALA A 211 -8.89 -5.08 3.43
CA ALA A 211 -9.99 -5.45 4.32
C ALA A 211 -10.41 -6.92 4.18
N GLU A 212 -10.47 -7.43 2.95
CA GLU A 212 -10.76 -8.85 2.68
C GLU A 212 -9.67 -9.77 3.26
N LEU A 213 -8.39 -9.42 3.04
CA LEU A 213 -7.26 -10.15 3.59
C LEU A 213 -7.19 -10.11 5.13
N LEU A 214 -7.52 -8.97 5.75
CA LEU A 214 -7.59 -8.85 7.21
C LEU A 214 -8.64 -9.78 7.82
N GLN A 215 -9.81 -9.90 7.19
CA GLN A 215 -10.88 -10.81 7.64
C GLN A 215 -10.53 -12.29 7.41
N HIS A 216 -9.78 -12.58 6.34
CA HIS A 216 -9.40 -13.93 5.94
C HIS A 216 -8.21 -14.48 6.75
N LEU A 217 -7.07 -13.77 6.76
CA LEU A 217 -5.81 -14.21 7.39
C LEU A 217 -5.81 -14.04 8.90
N GLN A 218 -6.53 -13.03 9.41
CA GLN A 218 -6.67 -12.70 10.82
C GLN A 218 -5.33 -12.66 11.59
N PRO A 219 -4.30 -11.95 11.10
CA PRO A 219 -2.95 -12.01 11.67
C PRO A 219 -2.92 -11.44 13.10
N ALA A 220 -1.93 -11.83 13.91
CA ALA A 220 -1.80 -11.25 15.26
C ALA A 220 -1.51 -9.73 15.22
N TYR A 221 -0.75 -9.29 14.22
CA TYR A 221 -0.41 -7.90 13.95
C TYR A 221 -0.70 -7.53 12.49
N TRP A 222 -1.20 -6.32 12.27
CA TRP A 222 -1.29 -5.70 10.94
C TRP A 222 -0.63 -4.33 10.99
N PHE A 223 0.31 -4.08 10.08
CA PHE A 223 1.02 -2.80 10.00
C PHE A 223 0.78 -2.10 8.65
N SER A 224 0.52 -0.79 8.70
CA SER A 224 0.26 0.05 7.53
C SER A 224 0.83 1.46 7.63
N ALA A 225 0.83 2.20 6.52
CA ALA A 225 1.30 3.58 6.45
C ALA A 225 0.35 4.46 5.63
N HIS A 226 0.86 5.09 4.57
CA HIS A 226 0.16 5.94 3.58
C HIS A 226 -0.51 7.21 4.14
N LEU A 227 -1.39 7.12 5.13
CA LEU A 227 -2.23 8.23 5.63
C LEU A 227 -1.48 9.29 6.46
N HIS A 228 -0.16 9.17 6.65
CA HIS A 228 0.68 10.07 7.43
C HIS A 228 0.08 10.42 8.80
N VAL A 229 -0.32 9.39 9.55
CA VAL A 229 -0.89 9.52 10.89
C VAL A 229 -0.73 8.22 11.67
N LYS A 230 -0.30 8.34 12.92
CA LYS A 230 -0.34 7.21 13.85
C LYS A 230 -1.76 6.89 14.27
N PHE A 231 -2.21 5.67 13.99
CA PHE A 231 -3.49 5.16 14.44
C PHE A 231 -3.38 3.70 14.84
N ALA A 232 -3.86 3.38 16.04
CA ALA A 232 -3.91 2.02 16.57
C ALA A 232 -5.38 1.56 16.69
N ALA A 233 -5.61 0.30 16.34
CA ALA A 233 -6.92 -0.33 16.41
C ALA A 233 -6.83 -1.79 16.85
N TYR A 234 -7.93 -2.32 17.40
CA TYR A 234 -8.03 -3.69 17.88
C TYR A 234 -9.22 -4.39 17.23
N VAL A 235 -8.95 -5.34 16.34
CA VAL A 235 -9.97 -6.09 15.62
C VAL A 235 -10.18 -7.41 16.31
N GLN A 236 -11.32 -7.58 16.97
CA GLN A 236 -11.75 -8.88 17.49
C GLN A 236 -12.45 -9.65 16.36
N HIS A 237 -11.85 -10.74 15.89
CA HIS A 237 -12.45 -11.59 14.88
C HIS A 237 -13.52 -12.49 15.50
N GLN A 238 -14.54 -12.81 14.71
CA GLN A 238 -15.57 -13.77 15.11
C GLN A 238 -14.94 -15.17 15.23
N ALA A 239 -15.32 -15.91 16.27
CA ALA A 239 -14.93 -17.30 16.42
C ALA A 239 -15.51 -18.13 15.26
N GLN A 240 -14.63 -18.77 14.49
CA GLN A 240 -15.05 -19.91 13.67
C GLN A 240 -15.44 -21.06 14.61
N LYS A 241 -16.36 -21.94 14.18
CA LYS A 241 -16.83 -23.05 15.01
C LYS A 241 -15.63 -23.84 15.55
N ASP A 242 -15.66 -24.09 16.86
CA ASP A 242 -14.66 -24.83 17.63
C ASP A 242 -13.24 -24.20 17.75
N LEU A 243 -13.06 -22.94 17.34
CA LEU A 243 -11.81 -22.18 17.53
C LEU A 243 -11.97 -20.99 18.49
N LEU A 244 -10.90 -20.65 19.20
CA LEU A 244 -10.87 -19.46 20.06
C LEU A 244 -10.92 -18.17 19.21
N PRO A 245 -11.58 -17.09 19.69
CA PRO A 245 -11.60 -15.81 19.00
C PRO A 245 -10.18 -15.26 18.79
N ARG A 246 -9.73 -15.14 17.52
CA ARG A 246 -8.49 -14.46 17.17
C ARG A 246 -8.68 -12.94 17.22
N ALA A 247 -7.60 -12.20 17.42
CA ALA A 247 -7.62 -10.74 17.36
C ALA A 247 -6.39 -10.19 16.65
N THR A 248 -6.59 -9.14 15.85
CA THR A 248 -5.52 -8.41 15.18
C THR A 248 -5.27 -7.07 15.87
N LYS A 249 -4.01 -6.82 16.22
CA LYS A 249 -3.52 -5.52 16.65
C LYS A 249 -3.08 -4.74 15.41
N PHE A 250 -3.88 -3.76 15.01
CA PHE A 250 -3.52 -2.86 13.91
C PHE A 250 -2.73 -1.67 14.45
N LEU A 251 -1.63 -1.34 13.77
CA LEU A 251 -0.89 -0.10 13.97
C LEU A 251 -0.53 0.49 12.61
N SER A 252 -0.79 1.78 12.46
CA SER A 252 -0.24 2.59 11.39
C SER A 252 0.64 3.69 11.96
N LEU A 253 1.59 4.15 11.17
CA LEU A 253 2.59 5.15 11.55
C LEU A 253 2.68 6.28 10.52
N ASP A 254 3.33 7.35 10.95
CA ASP A 254 3.57 8.54 10.16
C ASP A 254 4.76 8.37 9.19
N LYS A 255 5.05 9.41 8.39
CA LYS A 255 6.28 9.46 7.57
C LYS A 255 7.48 10.00 8.34
N CYS A 256 8.70 9.63 7.92
CA CYS A 256 9.96 10.03 8.56
C CYS A 256 10.25 11.56 8.49
N LEU A 257 9.57 12.32 9.35
CA LEU A 257 9.70 13.77 9.50
C LEU A 257 9.88 14.16 10.98
N PRO A 258 10.47 15.35 11.27
CA PRO A 258 10.57 15.88 12.62
C PRO A 258 9.23 15.92 13.35
N HIS A 259 9.22 15.54 14.63
CA HIS A 259 8.05 15.54 15.52
C HIS A 259 6.85 14.66 15.06
N ARG A 260 7.03 13.78 14.07
CA ARG A 260 6.02 12.80 13.65
C ARG A 260 6.26 11.41 14.27
N ASP A 261 5.19 10.66 14.49
CA ASP A 261 5.22 9.28 15.02
C ASP A 261 5.53 8.25 13.91
N PHE A 262 6.72 8.30 13.32
CA PHE A 262 7.05 7.48 12.14
C PHE A 262 7.60 6.07 12.44
N LEU A 263 8.09 5.84 13.66
CA LEU A 263 8.72 4.58 14.05
C LEU A 263 8.27 4.14 15.46
N GLN A 264 8.00 2.84 15.63
CA GLN A 264 7.63 2.26 16.92
C GLN A 264 8.25 0.86 17.09
N ILE A 265 8.90 0.62 18.23
CA ILE A 265 9.41 -0.71 18.60
C ILE A 265 8.28 -1.49 19.28
N VAL A 266 8.06 -2.74 18.83
CA VAL A 266 7.11 -3.68 19.41
C VAL A 266 7.79 -4.96 19.88
N ASP A 267 7.26 -5.54 20.96
CA ASP A 267 7.66 -6.84 21.49
C ASP A 267 6.85 -7.94 20.77
N ILE A 268 7.54 -8.83 20.03
CA ILE A 268 6.91 -9.96 19.34
C ILE A 268 7.54 -11.26 19.84
N GLU A 269 6.69 -12.21 20.21
CA GLU A 269 7.10 -13.55 20.63
C GLU A 269 7.78 -14.26 19.46
N GLN A 270 8.87 -14.98 19.74
CA GLN A 270 9.66 -15.69 18.74
C GLN A 270 9.88 -17.12 19.23
N ASP A 271 10.14 -18.06 18.32
CA ASP A 271 10.66 -19.37 18.70
C ASP A 271 12.17 -19.24 19.01
N PRO A 272 12.63 -19.54 20.24
CA PRO A 272 14.05 -19.48 20.58
C PRO A 272 14.92 -20.55 19.88
N SER A 273 14.30 -21.58 19.30
CA SER A 273 14.96 -22.65 18.56
C SER A 273 14.99 -22.43 17.04
N ALA A 274 14.26 -21.44 16.53
CA ALA A 274 14.20 -21.13 15.11
C ALA A 274 15.44 -20.36 14.62
N SER A 275 15.66 -20.44 13.31
CA SER A 275 16.75 -19.79 12.58
C SER A 275 16.80 -18.27 12.79
N ASP A 276 18.01 -17.72 12.92
CA ASP A 276 18.28 -16.28 12.96
C ASP A 276 18.38 -15.65 11.56
N ARG A 277 18.15 -16.44 10.50
CA ARG A 277 18.13 -16.03 9.09
C ARG A 277 16.71 -15.86 8.57
N LEU A 278 16.61 -15.15 7.45
CA LEU A 278 15.39 -15.07 6.67
C LEU A 278 15.19 -16.39 5.92
N GLU A 279 13.97 -16.91 5.95
CA GLU A 279 13.58 -18.16 5.28
C GLU A 279 12.36 -17.94 4.39
N TYR A 280 12.32 -18.65 3.27
CA TYR A 280 11.13 -18.77 2.46
C TYR A 280 10.02 -19.50 3.24
N ASP A 281 8.79 -19.07 3.04
CA ASP A 281 7.64 -19.80 3.53
C ASP A 281 7.21 -20.89 2.53
N PRO A 282 7.20 -22.18 2.90
CA PRO A 282 6.94 -23.26 1.96
C PRO A 282 5.48 -23.29 1.47
N GLU A 283 4.50 -22.90 2.28
CA GLU A 283 3.10 -22.80 1.83
C GLU A 283 2.94 -21.71 0.78
N TRP A 284 3.59 -20.55 0.98
CA TRP A 284 3.59 -19.47 -0.01
C TRP A 284 4.24 -19.88 -1.34
N LEU A 285 5.40 -20.53 -1.30
CA LEU A 285 6.04 -21.04 -2.52
C LEU A 285 5.20 -22.10 -3.23
N SER A 286 4.54 -23.01 -2.49
CA SER A 286 3.58 -23.97 -3.06
C SER A 286 2.39 -23.26 -3.72
N ILE A 287 1.87 -22.19 -3.11
CA ILE A 287 0.80 -21.35 -3.69
C ILE A 287 1.30 -20.65 -4.97
N LEU A 288 2.53 -20.14 -5.00
CA LEU A 288 3.11 -19.56 -6.22
C LEU A 288 3.19 -20.61 -7.35
N LYS A 289 3.66 -21.83 -7.07
CA LYS A 289 3.67 -22.93 -8.06
C LYS A 289 2.26 -23.28 -8.52
N ASN A 290 1.34 -23.51 -7.59
CA ASN A 290 -0.06 -23.85 -7.89
C ASN A 290 -0.76 -22.77 -8.75
N THR A 291 -0.44 -21.50 -8.55
CA THR A 291 -1.03 -20.35 -9.26
C THR A 291 -0.21 -19.84 -10.43
N ALA A 292 0.90 -20.49 -10.83
CA ALA A 292 1.78 -20.01 -11.90
C ALA A 292 1.02 -19.82 -13.24
N GLY A 293 0.14 -20.76 -13.60
CA GLY A 293 -0.72 -20.67 -14.80
C GLY A 293 -1.83 -19.59 -14.73
N LEU A 294 -1.92 -18.83 -13.63
CA LEU A 294 -2.83 -17.70 -13.46
C LEU A 294 -2.11 -16.34 -13.61
N VAL A 295 -0.79 -16.32 -13.84
CA VAL A 295 -0.06 -15.06 -14.02
C VAL A 295 -0.41 -14.44 -15.37
N ASN A 296 -0.90 -13.20 -15.33
CA ASN A 296 -1.28 -12.40 -16.50
C ASN A 296 -0.36 -11.16 -16.59
N THR A 297 0.27 -10.96 -17.75
CA THR A 297 1.17 -9.85 -18.03
C THR A 297 0.59 -8.80 -19.00
N THR A 298 -0.73 -8.84 -19.22
CA THR A 298 -1.45 -7.96 -20.17
C THR A 298 -2.38 -6.98 -19.46
N ALA A 299 -2.72 -5.88 -20.13
CA ALA A 299 -3.70 -4.90 -19.63
C ALA A 299 -5.16 -5.43 -19.64
N ARG A 300 -5.42 -6.65 -20.14
CA ARG A 300 -6.76 -7.23 -20.22
C ARG A 300 -7.26 -7.58 -18.82
N THR A 301 -8.48 -7.13 -18.50
CA THR A 301 -9.14 -7.46 -17.24
C THR A 301 -9.54 -8.92 -17.20
N TRP A 302 -9.29 -9.60 -16.08
CA TRP A 302 -9.72 -10.98 -15.86
C TRP A 302 -10.13 -11.22 -14.40
N ASN A 303 -10.97 -12.23 -14.19
CA ASN A 303 -11.49 -12.60 -12.86
C ASN A 303 -10.77 -13.84 -12.34
N MET A 304 -10.47 -13.82 -11.04
CA MET A 304 -9.89 -14.97 -10.35
C MET A 304 -10.85 -16.16 -10.36
N PRO A 305 -10.31 -17.40 -10.28
CA PRO A 305 -11.14 -18.57 -10.04
C PRO A 305 -11.93 -18.48 -8.72
N GLU A 306 -13.22 -18.81 -8.78
CA GLU A 306 -14.14 -18.73 -7.65
C GLU A 306 -15.05 -19.96 -7.59
N ASN A 307 -15.55 -20.29 -6.40
CA ASN A 307 -16.53 -21.37 -6.20
C ASN A 307 -17.94 -20.92 -6.59
N ASN A 308 -18.16 -20.70 -7.88
CA ASN A 308 -19.42 -20.20 -8.46
C ASN A 308 -19.93 -21.06 -9.63
N GLY A 309 -19.32 -22.24 -9.85
CA GLY A 309 -19.66 -23.17 -10.93
C GLY A 309 -19.08 -22.82 -12.31
N LEU A 310 -18.47 -21.64 -12.49
CA LEU A 310 -17.81 -21.26 -13.76
C LEU A 310 -16.39 -21.81 -13.87
N PHE A 311 -15.75 -22.15 -12.75
CA PHE A 311 -14.37 -22.63 -12.68
C PHE A 311 -14.31 -24.09 -12.21
N SER A 312 -13.49 -24.91 -12.88
CA SER A 312 -13.25 -26.31 -12.51
C SER A 312 -12.32 -26.49 -11.30
N ARG A 313 -11.48 -25.49 -11.02
CA ARG A 313 -10.62 -25.40 -9.83
C ARG A 313 -10.63 -23.96 -9.33
N TRP A 314 -10.87 -23.77 -8.04
CA TRP A 314 -10.79 -22.47 -7.36
C TRP A 314 -9.92 -22.51 -6.09
N ASP A 315 -9.63 -23.71 -5.56
CA ASP A 315 -8.73 -23.91 -4.44
C ASP A 315 -7.32 -24.24 -4.96
N TYR A 316 -6.37 -23.41 -4.56
CA TYR A 316 -4.96 -23.49 -4.89
C TYR A 316 -4.08 -23.50 -3.62
N SER A 317 -4.69 -23.74 -2.45
CA SER A 317 -3.97 -23.91 -1.19
C SER A 317 -3.03 -25.10 -1.22
N ALA A 318 -1.93 -25.01 -0.46
CA ALA A 318 -0.85 -25.98 -0.51
C ALA A 318 -1.26 -27.32 0.12
N SER A 319 -1.09 -28.40 -0.63
CA SER A 319 -1.20 -29.76 -0.12
C SER A 319 0.09 -30.21 0.60
N GLU A 320 0.02 -31.27 1.40
CA GLU A 320 1.23 -31.87 2.00
C GLU A 320 2.26 -32.35 0.96
N SER A 321 1.82 -32.72 -0.25
CA SER A 321 2.72 -33.06 -1.35
C SER A 321 3.43 -31.81 -1.88
N ASP A 322 2.69 -30.71 -2.07
CA ASP A 322 3.23 -29.46 -2.63
C ASP A 322 4.33 -28.88 -1.72
N LEU A 323 4.14 -28.99 -0.39
CA LEU A 323 5.13 -28.55 0.60
C LEU A 323 6.42 -29.38 0.53
N LYS A 324 6.30 -30.71 0.34
CA LYS A 324 7.43 -31.64 0.20
C LYS A 324 8.15 -31.44 -1.14
N GLU A 325 7.41 -31.13 -2.20
CA GLU A 325 7.96 -30.82 -3.52
C GLU A 325 8.80 -29.54 -3.47
N VAL A 326 8.25 -28.44 -2.96
CA VAL A 326 8.99 -27.18 -2.77
C VAL A 326 10.24 -27.37 -1.91
N GLN A 327 10.15 -28.14 -0.83
CA GLN A 327 11.31 -28.43 0.01
C GLN A 327 12.37 -29.26 -0.75
N SER A 328 11.95 -30.14 -1.65
CA SER A 328 12.87 -30.91 -2.51
C SER A 328 13.53 -30.03 -3.59
N ASP A 329 12.77 -29.14 -4.23
CA ASP A 329 13.27 -28.23 -5.27
C ASP A 329 14.36 -27.30 -4.72
N LEU A 330 14.19 -26.83 -3.47
CA LEU A 330 15.17 -26.03 -2.72
C LEU A 330 16.30 -26.87 -2.07
N GLY A 331 16.41 -28.16 -2.39
CA GLY A 331 17.48 -29.03 -1.86
C GLY A 331 17.41 -29.27 -0.34
N GLY A 332 16.23 -29.05 0.27
CA GLY A 332 15.98 -29.18 1.70
C GLY A 332 16.21 -27.91 2.53
N ASP A 333 16.78 -26.86 1.95
CA ASP A 333 17.15 -25.62 2.64
C ASP A 333 16.19 -24.48 2.32
N LEU A 334 15.44 -24.03 3.32
CA LEU A 334 14.46 -22.94 3.17
C LEU A 334 15.08 -21.55 3.37
N ARG A 335 16.38 -21.42 3.65
CA ARG A 335 17.02 -20.11 3.83
C ARG A 335 16.97 -19.30 2.54
N VAL A 336 16.60 -18.03 2.64
CA VAL A 336 16.72 -17.09 1.52
C VAL A 336 18.21 -16.89 1.24
N PRO A 337 18.71 -17.19 0.02
CA PRO A 337 20.13 -17.03 -0.29
C PRO A 337 20.53 -15.55 -0.24
N GLU A 338 21.71 -15.23 0.29
CA GLU A 338 22.24 -13.84 0.33
C GLU A 338 22.84 -13.45 -1.05
N ASN A 339 22.07 -13.62 -2.13
CA ASN A 339 22.49 -13.47 -3.55
C ASN A 339 22.19 -12.09 -4.16
N PHE A 340 22.23 -11.02 -3.36
CA PHE A 340 22.12 -9.65 -3.88
C PHE A 340 23.17 -9.37 -4.97
N SER A 341 22.71 -8.81 -6.10
CA SER A 341 23.58 -8.36 -7.19
C SER A 341 23.05 -7.06 -7.79
N SER A 342 23.95 -6.18 -8.22
CA SER A 342 23.60 -4.90 -8.83
C SER A 342 23.14 -5.08 -10.28
N THR A 343 21.85 -4.84 -10.55
CA THR A 343 21.24 -4.92 -11.89
C THR A 343 21.30 -3.62 -12.71
N ALA A 344 21.56 -2.48 -12.07
CA ALA A 344 21.76 -1.18 -12.70
C ALA A 344 22.96 -0.41 -12.10
N PRO A 345 23.57 0.56 -12.81
CA PRO A 345 24.62 1.41 -12.23
C PRO A 345 24.04 2.31 -11.13
N HIS A 346 24.76 2.52 -10.03
CA HIS A 346 24.33 3.40 -8.95
C HIS A 346 24.49 4.90 -9.32
N TYR A 347 23.93 5.77 -8.49
CA TYR A 347 24.12 7.21 -8.52
C TYR A 347 25.52 7.61 -8.02
N ASP A 348 26.20 8.49 -8.75
CA ASP A 348 27.45 9.13 -8.31
C ASP A 348 27.20 10.64 -8.11
N PRO A 349 27.24 11.15 -6.86
CA PRO A 349 27.11 12.58 -6.58
C PRO A 349 28.13 13.47 -7.30
N ASN A 350 29.30 12.93 -7.67
CA ASN A 350 30.36 13.66 -8.35
C ASN A 350 30.16 13.71 -9.87
N ASN A 351 29.29 12.84 -10.43
CA ASN A 351 29.02 12.76 -11.87
C ASN A 351 27.54 12.44 -12.17
N PRO A 352 26.58 13.32 -11.80
CA PRO A 352 25.15 13.06 -11.99
C PRO A 352 24.75 12.85 -13.47
N GLN A 353 24.01 11.77 -13.73
CA GLN A 353 23.58 11.32 -15.05
C GLN A 353 22.09 11.63 -15.29
N LEU A 354 21.73 12.92 -15.23
CA LEU A 354 20.34 13.40 -15.39
C LEU A 354 19.64 12.93 -16.69
N GLN A 355 20.40 12.66 -17.74
CA GLN A 355 19.91 12.18 -19.04
C GLN A 355 19.87 10.64 -19.15
N ARG A 356 20.16 9.89 -18.09
CA ARG A 356 20.03 8.43 -18.08
C ARG A 356 18.55 8.05 -18.24
N GLU A 357 18.23 7.25 -19.25
CA GLU A 357 16.86 6.78 -19.47
C GLU A 357 16.58 5.46 -18.74
N PRO A 358 15.34 5.24 -18.27
CA PRO A 358 14.91 3.95 -17.74
C PRO A 358 15.10 2.81 -18.73
N THR A 359 15.81 1.78 -18.31
CA THR A 359 15.91 0.52 -19.03
C THR A 359 15.09 -0.55 -18.33
N TYR A 360 14.48 -1.40 -19.13
CA TYR A 360 13.94 -2.66 -18.65
C TYR A 360 15.06 -3.63 -18.24
N ALA A 361 14.86 -4.37 -17.16
CA ALA A 361 15.84 -5.32 -16.63
C ALA A 361 15.16 -6.58 -16.07
N VAL A 362 15.89 -7.69 -16.12
CA VAL A 362 15.53 -8.95 -15.46
C VAL A 362 16.50 -9.14 -14.29
N ASN A 363 15.99 -9.57 -13.13
CA ASN A 363 16.83 -9.75 -11.93
C ASN A 363 17.28 -11.21 -11.80
N PRO A 364 18.59 -11.49 -11.60
CA PRO A 364 19.09 -12.84 -11.39
C PRO A 364 18.37 -13.61 -10.27
N GLN A 365 17.98 -12.93 -9.17
CA GLN A 365 17.27 -13.56 -8.06
C GLN A 365 15.90 -14.10 -8.49
N THR A 366 15.16 -13.30 -9.26
CA THR A 366 13.85 -13.68 -9.83
C THR A 366 14.02 -14.84 -10.80
N THR A 367 15.00 -14.78 -11.70
CA THR A 367 15.29 -15.83 -12.69
C THR A 367 15.70 -17.15 -12.01
N GLU A 368 16.58 -17.11 -11.00
CA GLU A 368 17.00 -18.28 -10.22
C GLU A 368 15.82 -18.93 -9.49
N LEU A 369 14.98 -18.14 -8.81
CA LEU A 369 13.78 -18.64 -8.14
C LEU A 369 12.78 -19.26 -9.12
N CYS A 370 12.57 -18.62 -10.28
CA CYS A 370 11.68 -19.12 -11.31
C CYS A 370 12.19 -20.43 -11.92
N ALA A 371 13.50 -20.53 -12.20
CA ALA A 371 14.12 -21.75 -12.70
C ALA A 371 14.09 -22.90 -11.67
N CYS A 372 14.26 -22.60 -10.39
CA CYS A 372 14.21 -23.58 -9.30
C CYS A 372 12.80 -24.14 -9.09
N LEU A 373 11.78 -23.28 -9.08
CA LEU A 373 10.40 -23.66 -8.74
C LEU A 373 9.48 -23.86 -9.96
N GLY A 374 9.97 -23.68 -11.19
CA GLY A 374 9.15 -23.77 -12.41
C GLY A 374 8.12 -22.64 -12.54
N LEU A 375 8.42 -21.44 -12.03
CA LEU A 375 7.54 -20.28 -12.11
C LEU A 375 7.76 -19.51 -13.42
N THR A 376 6.77 -18.73 -13.82
CA THR A 376 6.91 -17.72 -14.88
C THR A 376 7.57 -16.47 -14.31
N ASP A 377 8.69 -16.04 -14.87
CA ASP A 377 9.25 -14.70 -14.63
C ASP A 377 8.43 -13.68 -15.47
N PRO A 378 7.61 -12.82 -14.84
CA PRO A 378 6.79 -11.84 -15.57
C PRO A 378 7.63 -10.88 -16.41
N ASN A 379 8.90 -10.69 -16.05
CA ASN A 379 9.81 -9.80 -16.77
C ASN A 379 10.47 -10.50 -17.97
N ALA A 380 10.83 -11.77 -17.85
CA ALA A 380 11.41 -12.52 -18.96
C ALA A 380 10.46 -12.61 -20.15
N CYS A 381 9.18 -12.93 -19.91
CA CYS A 381 8.17 -13.14 -20.97
C CYS A 381 7.98 -11.95 -21.92
N ARG A 382 8.25 -10.71 -21.48
CA ARG A 382 8.13 -9.53 -22.35
C ARG A 382 9.32 -9.33 -23.28
N THR A 383 10.47 -9.91 -22.94
CA THR A 383 11.71 -9.84 -23.75
C THR A 383 11.62 -10.78 -24.96
N GLU A 384 10.87 -11.87 -24.84
CA GLU A 384 10.55 -12.78 -25.96
C GLU A 384 9.42 -12.23 -26.85
N GLY A 385 8.58 -11.34 -26.30
CA GLY A 385 7.48 -10.67 -27.00
C GLY A 385 7.88 -9.45 -27.85
N VAL A 386 9.17 -9.15 -28.04
CA VAL A 386 9.63 -8.00 -28.85
C VAL A 386 9.60 -8.30 -30.37
N GLY A 387 8.52 -8.95 -30.81
CA GLY A 387 8.04 -8.92 -32.19
C GLY A 387 6.85 -7.96 -32.24
N TRP A 388 7.04 -6.79 -32.86
CA TRP A 388 5.99 -5.79 -33.02
C TRP A 388 4.96 -6.26 -34.06
N GLU A 389 4.05 -7.15 -33.66
CA GLU A 389 2.80 -7.37 -34.39
C GLU A 389 1.73 -6.43 -33.81
N GLU A 390 1.60 -5.26 -34.45
CA GLU A 390 0.44 -4.38 -34.29
C GLU A 390 -0.81 -5.09 -34.80
N GLN A 391 -1.49 -5.84 -33.93
CA GLN A 391 -2.79 -6.41 -34.24
C GLN A 391 -3.88 -5.38 -33.93
N GLU A 392 -4.26 -4.60 -34.95
CA GLU A 392 -5.39 -3.65 -34.93
C GLU A 392 -6.74 -4.39 -34.73
N ASP A 393 -7.05 -4.81 -33.50
CA ASP A 393 -8.35 -5.41 -33.16
C ASP A 393 -9.44 -4.34 -33.02
N ASN A 394 -9.83 -3.78 -34.16
CA ASN A 394 -10.85 -2.74 -34.29
C ASN A 394 -12.28 -3.35 -34.30
N LEU A 395 -12.69 -3.92 -33.16
CA LEU A 395 -14.05 -4.48 -32.95
C LEU A 395 -14.68 -3.99 -31.65
N SER A 396 -15.15 -2.75 -31.66
CA SER A 396 -16.08 -2.24 -30.66
C SER A 396 -17.49 -2.82 -30.89
N THR A 397 -17.98 -3.60 -29.94
CA THR A 397 -19.42 -3.82 -29.73
C THR A 397 -19.76 -3.58 -28.26
N GLY A 398 -20.81 -2.79 -28.01
CA GLY A 398 -20.95 -2.02 -26.79
C GLY A 398 -21.14 -2.83 -25.50
N SER A 399 -20.42 -2.43 -24.46
CA SER A 399 -20.87 -2.50 -23.06
C SER A 399 -21.12 -1.07 -22.59
N ALA A 400 -22.16 -0.88 -21.76
CA ALA A 400 -22.54 0.46 -21.28
C ALA A 400 -21.41 1.10 -20.46
N GLU A 401 -21.09 2.36 -20.76
CA GLU A 401 -20.12 3.15 -20.01
C GLU A 401 -20.73 3.62 -18.68
N GLU A 402 -20.04 3.36 -17.57
CA GLU A 402 -20.21 4.21 -16.38
C GLU A 402 -19.53 5.56 -16.63
N PRO A 403 -20.15 6.69 -16.24
CA PRO A 403 -19.58 8.01 -16.50
C PRO A 403 -18.30 8.22 -15.71
N SER A 404 -17.22 8.64 -16.38
CA SER A 404 -15.98 9.03 -15.73
C SER A 404 -16.17 10.33 -14.92
N GLU A 405 -15.79 10.32 -13.64
CA GLU A 405 -15.91 11.49 -12.74
C GLU A 405 -14.82 12.57 -12.98
N TYR A 406 -14.28 12.67 -14.20
CA TYR A 406 -13.23 13.64 -14.55
C TYR A 406 -13.67 14.55 -15.70
N PRO A 407 -13.90 15.86 -15.47
CA PRO A 407 -14.16 16.80 -16.54
C PRO A 407 -12.89 17.04 -17.36
N THR A 408 -12.87 16.52 -18.59
CA THR A 408 -11.81 16.76 -19.57
C THR A 408 -11.91 18.18 -20.14
N ASP A 409 -11.44 19.18 -19.42
CA ASP A 409 -11.34 20.55 -19.92
C ASP A 409 -9.87 21.01 -20.00
N THR A 410 -9.35 21.10 -21.21
CA THR A 410 -7.93 21.35 -21.50
C THR A 410 -7.66 22.83 -21.79
N SER A 411 -7.64 23.66 -20.75
CA SER A 411 -7.07 25.01 -20.86
C SER A 411 -6.44 25.56 -19.58
N GLY A 412 -5.16 25.98 -19.68
CA GLY A 412 -4.50 26.89 -18.73
C GLY A 412 -3.94 26.27 -17.44
N LEU A 413 -2.60 26.28 -17.32
CA LEU A 413 -1.85 26.06 -16.07
C LEU A 413 -2.13 24.72 -15.35
N SER A 414 -1.59 23.63 -15.90
CA SER A 414 -1.58 22.33 -15.24
C SER A 414 -0.82 22.38 -13.90
N SER A 415 -1.56 22.44 -12.80
CA SER A 415 -1.07 21.98 -11.50
C SER A 415 -0.90 20.46 -11.59
N SER A 416 0.34 19.99 -11.69
CA SER A 416 0.71 18.57 -11.83
C SER A 416 0.51 17.80 -10.51
N ILE A 417 -0.74 17.71 -10.06
CA ILE A 417 -1.15 17.03 -8.83
C ILE A 417 -1.18 15.53 -9.11
N ASN A 418 -0.58 14.74 -8.24
CA ASN A 418 -0.75 13.29 -8.27
C ASN A 418 -2.03 12.93 -7.49
N PRO A 419 -3.07 12.31 -8.08
CA PRO A 419 -4.31 11.98 -7.38
C PRO A 419 -4.13 10.88 -6.31
N ASP A 420 -2.95 10.27 -6.24
CA ASP A 420 -2.56 9.26 -5.26
C ASP A 420 -1.72 9.85 -4.11
N GLU A 421 -1.38 11.15 -4.19
CA GLU A 421 -0.63 11.88 -3.16
C GLU A 421 -1.58 12.56 -2.18
N ILE A 422 -1.40 12.30 -0.88
CA ILE A 422 -2.09 13.04 0.18
C ILE A 422 -1.42 14.41 0.31
N THR A 423 -2.08 15.45 -0.21
CA THR A 423 -1.55 16.81 -0.26
C THR A 423 -1.26 17.38 1.12
N ILE A 424 0.03 17.57 1.41
CA ILE A 424 0.55 18.05 2.69
C ILE A 424 0.20 19.53 2.93
N GLU A 425 -0.05 20.30 1.86
CA GLU A 425 -0.22 21.75 1.92
C GLU A 425 -1.43 22.19 2.78
N GLU A 426 -2.44 21.32 2.96
CA GLU A 426 -3.57 21.59 3.88
C GLU A 426 -3.25 21.36 5.38
N GLU A 427 -2.21 20.59 5.74
CA GLU A 427 -1.84 20.39 7.17
C GLU A 427 -1.25 21.65 7.81
N TRP A 428 -0.55 22.48 7.02
CA TRP A 428 0.16 23.66 7.53
C TRP A 428 -0.78 24.83 7.87
N GLU A 429 -2.05 24.77 7.46
CA GLU A 429 -3.08 25.73 7.88
C GLU A 429 -3.81 25.30 9.17
N GLU A 430 -3.82 24.01 9.54
CA GLU A 430 -4.48 23.51 10.76
C GLU A 430 -3.54 23.42 12.00
N GLU A 431 -2.22 23.29 11.85
CA GLU A 431 -1.27 23.21 12.99
C GLU A 431 -0.86 24.57 13.59
N GLY A 432 -1.50 25.66 13.17
CA GLY A 432 -1.17 27.03 13.56
C GLY A 432 -1.96 27.62 14.74
N ASP A 433 -2.17 26.90 15.86
CA ASP A 433 -2.60 27.50 17.16
C ASP A 433 -2.64 26.56 18.41
N GLU A 434 -1.74 25.56 18.56
CA GLU A 434 -1.64 24.77 19.83
C GLU A 434 -0.20 24.62 20.38
N GLU A 435 0.34 25.68 21.00
CA GLU A 435 1.43 25.51 22.00
C GLU A 435 0.88 24.90 23.30
N ALA A 436 0.66 23.58 23.30
CA ALA A 436 0.35 22.80 24.50
C ALA A 436 1.53 21.92 24.90
N ALA A 437 2.20 22.25 26.01
CA ALA A 437 3.39 21.55 26.46
C ALA A 437 3.13 20.07 26.85
N ILE A 438 3.68 19.14 26.07
CA ILE A 438 3.73 17.71 26.42
C ILE A 438 5.20 17.28 26.61
N GLN A 439 5.72 17.50 27.82
CA GLN A 439 6.92 16.78 28.27
C GLN A 439 6.51 15.40 28.79
N SER A 440 6.56 14.40 27.90
CA SER A 440 6.45 12.99 28.27
C SER A 440 7.48 12.18 27.48
N PRO A 441 8.35 11.36 28.12
CA PRO A 441 9.17 10.39 27.39
C PRO A 441 8.26 9.31 26.75
N PRO A 442 8.74 8.56 25.74
CA PRO A 442 7.92 7.54 25.07
C PRO A 442 7.51 6.47 26.09
N ALA A 443 6.24 6.51 26.50
CA ALA A 443 5.68 5.52 27.39
C ALA A 443 5.48 4.20 26.63
N ARG A 444 6.04 3.11 27.17
CA ARG A 444 5.83 1.74 26.68
C ARG A 444 4.35 1.38 26.79
N LEU A 445 3.59 1.63 25.72
CA LEU A 445 2.17 1.30 25.64
C LEU A 445 2.00 -0.22 25.53
N VAL A 446 1.77 -0.85 26.68
CA VAL A 446 1.23 -2.21 26.74
C VAL A 446 -0.18 -2.17 26.14
N LEU A 447 -0.37 -2.91 25.05
CA LEU A 447 -1.68 -3.01 24.40
C LEU A 447 -2.72 -3.60 25.37
N PRO A 448 -3.97 -3.11 25.35
CA PRO A 448 -4.97 -3.46 26.35
C PRO A 448 -5.23 -4.97 26.38
N SER A 449 -5.15 -5.56 27.56
CA SER A 449 -5.46 -6.96 27.83
C SER A 449 -6.88 -7.11 28.38
N PRO A 450 -7.61 -8.20 28.06
CA PRO A 450 -8.98 -8.39 28.52
C PRO A 450 -9.04 -8.64 30.04
N SER A 451 -10.02 -8.00 30.69
CA SER A 451 -10.31 -8.20 32.12
C SER A 451 -10.82 -9.62 32.39
N ARG A 452 -9.99 -10.46 33.00
CA ARG A 452 -10.40 -11.80 33.45
C ARG A 452 -11.15 -11.71 34.78
N THR A 453 -12.45 -11.99 34.77
CA THR A 453 -13.21 -12.32 35.99
C THR A 453 -12.97 -13.78 36.36
N SER A 454 -12.24 -14.02 37.45
CA SER A 454 -12.06 -15.36 38.03
C SER A 454 -13.20 -15.70 39.00
N SER A 455 -13.87 -16.83 38.78
CA SER A 455 -14.90 -17.37 39.69
C SER A 455 -14.35 -18.52 40.53
N SER A 456 -14.42 -18.40 41.87
CA SER A 456 -14.35 -19.54 42.81
C SER A 456 -15.00 -19.14 44.15
N ASP A 457 -15.80 -20.04 44.71
CA ASP A 457 -16.71 -19.80 45.84
C ASP A 457 -16.08 -19.49 47.21
N GLY A 458 -16.85 -18.82 48.08
CA GLY A 458 -16.54 -18.66 49.51
C GLY A 458 -17.59 -17.80 50.25
N LEU A 459 -18.45 -18.43 51.06
CA LEU A 459 -19.60 -17.81 51.75
C LEU A 459 -19.20 -17.00 53.01
N ILE A 460 -19.95 -15.92 53.33
CA ILE A 460 -20.75 -15.74 54.58
C ILE A 460 -21.32 -14.30 54.72
N GLU A 461 -22.66 -14.23 54.67
CA GLU A 461 -23.65 -13.37 55.37
C GLU A 461 -23.51 -11.85 55.72
N ASN A 462 -24.61 -11.15 55.37
CA ASN A 462 -25.43 -10.23 56.19
C ASN A 462 -25.31 -8.68 56.16
N ARG A 463 -26.00 -8.12 55.14
CA ARG A 463 -27.06 -7.06 55.20
C ARG A 463 -26.72 -5.55 55.10
N PRO A 464 -27.68 -4.72 54.59
CA PRO A 464 -27.43 -3.45 53.88
C PRO A 464 -28.33 -2.31 54.44
N PRO A 465 -28.87 -1.32 53.68
CA PRO A 465 -28.47 -0.71 52.40
C PRO A 465 -28.37 0.84 52.43
N PHE A 466 -27.81 1.43 51.37
CA PHE A 466 -28.39 2.65 50.77
C PHE A 466 -28.15 2.63 49.26
N SER A 467 -29.17 2.99 48.48
CA SER A 467 -29.13 2.99 47.02
C SER A 467 -28.96 4.40 46.46
N LEU A 468 -28.42 4.50 45.24
CA LEU A 468 -29.11 5.19 44.15
C LEU A 468 -28.55 4.71 42.79
N SER A 469 -29.45 4.57 41.83
CA SER A 469 -29.24 3.89 40.55
C SER A 469 -29.26 4.87 39.37
N ALA A 470 -28.43 4.63 38.36
CA ALA A 470 -28.68 5.06 36.98
C ALA A 470 -28.22 3.96 36.02
N SER A 471 -29.06 3.64 35.03
CA SER A 471 -28.98 2.44 34.19
C SER A 471 -28.18 2.63 32.90
N LEU A 472 -27.52 1.56 32.46
CA LEU A 472 -26.98 1.41 31.10
C LEU A 472 -28.05 0.82 30.16
N PRO A 473 -28.07 1.20 28.86
CA PRO A 473 -28.94 0.58 27.86
C PRO A 473 -28.39 -0.78 27.36
N GLU A 474 -29.30 -1.64 26.91
CA GLU A 474 -29.00 -2.98 26.38
C GLU A 474 -28.42 -2.96 24.95
N PRO A 475 -27.65 -4.01 24.54
CA PRO A 475 -27.11 -4.11 23.19
C PRO A 475 -28.18 -4.53 22.18
N MET A 476 -28.28 -3.78 21.07
CA MET A 476 -29.08 -4.16 19.90
C MET A 476 -28.49 -5.40 19.22
N GLY A 477 -29.16 -6.54 19.35
CA GLY A 477 -28.85 -7.74 18.57
C GLY A 477 -29.21 -7.53 17.09
N VAL A 478 -28.30 -7.85 16.18
CA VAL A 478 -28.58 -7.83 14.73
C VAL A 478 -29.26 -9.15 14.37
N SER A 479 -30.52 -9.07 13.93
CA SER A 479 -31.30 -10.23 13.50
C SER A 479 -30.89 -10.71 12.10
N SER A 480 -31.09 -12.00 11.85
CA SER A 480 -30.82 -12.71 10.62
C SER A 480 -31.40 -12.03 9.36
N LEU A 481 -30.65 -12.07 8.27
CA LEU A 481 -31.18 -11.85 6.92
C LEU A 481 -31.81 -13.15 6.42
N GLU A 482 -33.13 -13.17 6.27
CA GLU A 482 -33.86 -14.22 5.56
C GLU A 482 -33.89 -13.95 4.05
N GLU A 483 -33.86 -15.03 3.27
CA GLU A 483 -34.00 -15.00 1.81
C GLU A 483 -35.40 -14.53 1.41
N PHE A 484 -35.49 -13.63 0.43
CA PHE A 484 -36.75 -13.33 -0.24
C PHE A 484 -36.67 -13.73 -1.72
N THR A 485 -37.26 -14.88 -2.01
CA THR A 485 -37.65 -15.29 -3.35
C THR A 485 -38.86 -14.47 -3.81
N ASN A 486 -38.83 -13.96 -5.04
CA ASN A 486 -40.00 -13.36 -5.68
C ASN A 486 -40.69 -14.41 -6.56
N GLU A 487 -41.88 -14.88 -6.14
CA GLU A 487 -42.79 -15.62 -7.02
C GLU A 487 -43.70 -14.65 -7.79
N GLU A 488 -43.95 -14.94 -9.07
CA GLU A 488 -44.96 -14.25 -9.87
C GLU A 488 -46.38 -14.78 -9.60
N PRO A 489 -47.42 -13.94 -9.71
CA PRO A 489 -48.81 -14.39 -9.65
C PRO A 489 -49.34 -14.81 -11.04
N ALA A 490 -49.52 -16.11 -11.26
CA ALA A 490 -50.15 -16.64 -12.46
C ALA A 490 -51.68 -16.38 -12.52
N ARG A 491 -52.23 -16.04 -13.69
CA ARG A 491 -53.64 -16.25 -14.06
C ARG A 491 -53.86 -16.66 -15.52
N HIS A 492 -54.36 -17.89 -15.65
CA HIS A 492 -54.97 -18.63 -16.77
C HIS A 492 -55.30 -17.98 -18.14
N GLU A 493 -54.83 -18.69 -19.18
CA GLU A 493 -55.55 -19.26 -20.35
C GLU A 493 -56.25 -18.39 -21.41
N GLY A 494 -55.87 -18.66 -22.68
CA GLY A 494 -56.61 -18.37 -23.91
C GLY A 494 -55.81 -18.83 -25.15
N ALA A 495 -56.40 -19.64 -26.03
CA ALA A 495 -55.68 -20.35 -27.12
C ALA A 495 -55.96 -19.81 -28.55
N GLY A 496 -55.07 -20.17 -29.50
CA GLY A 496 -55.22 -19.95 -30.96
C GLY A 496 -54.10 -19.06 -31.55
N LEU A 497 -53.14 -19.55 -32.35
CA LEU A 497 -53.18 -20.10 -33.72
C LEU A 497 -53.07 -19.05 -34.86
N THR A 498 -52.07 -19.31 -35.74
CA THR A 498 -51.93 -18.98 -37.18
C THR A 498 -51.65 -17.54 -37.69
N ASP A 499 -50.54 -17.45 -38.45
CA ASP A 499 -50.28 -16.74 -39.72
C ASP A 499 -50.54 -15.23 -39.93
N GLY A 500 -49.66 -14.60 -40.74
CA GLY A 500 -50.10 -13.61 -41.74
C GLY A 500 -49.34 -12.28 -41.89
N ILE A 501 -48.14 -12.30 -42.49
CA ILE A 501 -47.74 -11.55 -43.72
C ILE A 501 -48.12 -10.05 -43.91
N GLU A 502 -47.08 -9.25 -44.22
CA GLU A 502 -47.03 -7.94 -44.95
C GLU A 502 -47.68 -6.65 -44.37
N GLY A 503 -47.17 -5.47 -44.81
CA GLY A 503 -47.91 -4.21 -44.57
C GLY A 503 -47.22 -2.83 -44.67
N ASN A 504 -46.05 -2.70 -45.30
CA ASN A 504 -45.40 -1.45 -45.75
C ASN A 504 -46.24 -0.13 -45.82
N SER A 505 -45.80 0.99 -45.19
CA SER A 505 -45.82 2.36 -45.80
C SER A 505 -45.36 3.52 -44.87
N SER A 506 -44.84 4.59 -45.50
CA SER A 506 -44.46 5.91 -44.95
C SER A 506 -44.57 6.97 -46.07
N PRO A 507 -44.43 8.30 -45.83
CA PRO A 507 -44.68 9.10 -44.63
C PRO A 507 -45.94 10.01 -44.83
N PRO A 508 -45.98 11.32 -45.23
CA PRO A 508 -44.99 12.42 -45.34
C PRO A 508 -45.29 13.74 -44.56
N SER A 509 -44.23 14.50 -44.27
CA SER A 509 -44.06 15.97 -44.10
C SER A 509 -45.23 16.94 -43.78
N GLY A 510 -44.98 17.86 -42.83
CA GLY A 510 -45.63 19.17 -42.71
C GLY A 510 -44.81 20.16 -41.86
N ASP A 511 -44.40 21.29 -42.45
CA ASP A 511 -43.59 22.37 -41.84
C ASP A 511 -44.45 23.64 -41.65
N SER A 512 -44.10 24.49 -40.66
CA SER A 512 -44.09 25.98 -40.71
C SER A 512 -44.38 26.71 -39.39
N SER A 513 -43.44 27.59 -38.98
CA SER A 513 -43.67 28.87 -38.25
C SER A 513 -44.28 28.82 -36.82
N ALA A 514 -44.00 29.68 -35.83
CA ALA A 514 -43.07 30.81 -35.62
C ALA A 514 -42.73 30.86 -34.08
N ALA A 515 -42.05 31.83 -33.44
CA ALA A 515 -41.58 33.17 -33.81
C ALA A 515 -40.36 33.61 -32.95
N ARG A 516 -40.12 34.94 -32.86
CA ARG A 516 -39.28 35.67 -31.88
C ARG A 516 -40.12 36.86 -31.35
N PRO A 517 -39.77 37.57 -30.24
CA PRO A 517 -38.79 38.69 -30.31
C PRO A 517 -37.95 38.91 -29.01
N PRO A 518 -37.00 39.89 -28.97
CA PRO A 518 -35.71 39.68 -28.26
C PRO A 518 -35.13 40.90 -27.49
N LYS A 519 -33.82 40.83 -27.20
CA LYS A 519 -32.82 41.93 -27.01
C LYS A 519 -32.83 42.76 -25.72
N ARG A 520 -31.63 42.85 -25.11
CA ARG A 520 -30.84 44.11 -25.11
C ARG A 520 -29.32 43.85 -25.00
N ILE A 521 -28.55 44.75 -25.62
CA ILE A 521 -27.07 44.86 -25.61
C ILE A 521 -26.76 46.36 -25.40
N SER A 522 -25.51 46.68 -25.05
CA SER A 522 -24.86 48.01 -24.86
C SER A 522 -24.80 48.51 -23.41
N GLY A 523 -23.72 49.16 -22.97
CA GLY A 523 -22.53 49.59 -23.73
C GLY A 523 -21.30 49.93 -22.88
N GLU A 524 -20.28 50.47 -23.52
CA GLU A 524 -18.94 50.77 -22.98
C GLU A 524 -18.92 51.96 -22.00
N ASN A 525 -18.01 51.97 -21.02
CA ASN A 525 -16.85 52.89 -20.99
C ASN A 525 -16.09 52.97 -19.64
N ALA A 526 -14.88 53.55 -19.76
CA ALA A 526 -14.07 54.24 -18.74
C ALA A 526 -13.12 53.40 -17.86
N ALA A 527 -11.87 53.87 -17.83
CA ALA A 527 -10.77 53.33 -17.05
C ALA A 527 -10.43 54.22 -15.85
N THR A 528 -10.25 53.58 -14.70
CA THR A 528 -9.50 54.01 -13.50
C THR A 528 -9.12 52.69 -12.80
N GLY A 529 -7.93 52.45 -12.26
CA GLY A 529 -6.94 53.38 -11.73
C GLY A 529 -6.54 52.85 -10.35
N GLU A 530 -5.37 52.20 -10.29
CA GLU A 530 -4.60 51.83 -9.08
C GLU A 530 -5.18 50.82 -8.08
N GLY A 531 -4.35 49.87 -7.62
CA GLY A 531 -4.75 48.87 -6.63
C GLY A 531 -3.78 47.71 -6.33
N MET A 532 -2.50 47.79 -6.72
CA MET A 532 -1.51 46.72 -6.44
C MET A 532 -1.28 46.53 -4.93
N LYS A 533 -1.91 45.53 -4.33
CA LYS A 533 -1.61 45.09 -2.96
C LYS A 533 -0.26 44.37 -2.92
N LYS A 534 0.78 45.11 -2.53
CA LYS A 534 2.12 44.58 -2.26
C LYS A 534 2.08 43.55 -1.13
N MET A 535 2.29 42.27 -1.44
CA MET A 535 2.69 41.29 -0.42
C MET A 535 4.16 41.51 -0.06
N LYS A 536 4.43 41.93 1.18
CA LYS A 536 5.79 41.96 1.73
C LYS A 536 6.23 40.52 2.03
N ARG A 537 7.16 39.97 1.25
CA ARG A 537 8.00 38.87 1.72
C ARG A 537 8.88 39.39 2.86
N ARG A 538 8.65 38.89 4.08
CA ARG A 538 9.64 38.93 5.17
C ARG A 538 10.46 37.63 5.12
N ASN A 539 11.68 37.68 5.66
CA ASN A 539 12.61 36.56 5.87
C ASN A 539 13.37 36.06 4.61
N GLN A 540 14.29 36.91 4.13
CA GLN A 540 15.50 36.48 3.41
C GLN A 540 16.75 36.99 4.16
N THR A 541 16.98 36.53 5.40
CA THR A 541 18.23 36.82 6.13
C THR A 541 18.48 35.85 7.31
N ILE A 542 18.78 34.57 7.04
CA ILE A 542 19.33 33.63 8.05
C ILE A 542 20.61 32.89 7.55
N TYR A 543 20.95 33.00 6.26
CA TYR A 543 22.18 32.41 5.69
C TYR A 543 23.07 33.49 5.07
N THR A 544 23.75 34.29 5.90
CA THR A 544 24.89 35.17 5.55
C THR A 544 25.45 35.86 6.80
N ALA A 545 26.27 35.18 7.60
CA ALA A 545 27.24 35.77 8.55
C ALA A 545 28.11 34.67 9.18
N ARG A 546 29.41 34.96 9.35
CA ARG A 546 30.51 34.06 9.77
C ARG A 546 30.95 33.04 8.70
N GLY A 547 32.18 33.09 8.19
CA GLY A 547 33.21 34.12 8.41
C GLY A 547 34.50 33.77 7.69
N GLU A 548 34.92 34.62 6.77
CA GLU A 548 36.28 34.65 6.20
C GLU A 548 37.10 35.63 7.04
N GLU A 549 37.80 35.13 8.05
CA GLU A 549 38.96 35.77 8.69
C GLU A 549 39.95 34.63 9.03
N GLU A 550 41.27 34.90 8.96
CA GLU A 550 42.40 33.96 9.15
C GLU A 550 42.87 33.14 7.91
N GLU A 551 43.36 33.85 6.88
CA GLU A 551 44.55 33.42 6.10
C GLU A 551 45.47 34.64 5.89
N GLU A 552 46.54 34.75 6.70
CA GLU A 552 47.86 35.35 6.41
C GLU A 552 48.73 35.27 7.70
N GLU A 553 50.04 35.00 7.55
CA GLU A 553 51.04 34.75 8.63
C GLU A 553 50.86 33.39 9.36
N GLU A 554 51.81 32.45 9.47
CA GLU A 554 53.26 32.41 9.15
C GLU A 554 53.67 31.04 8.57
N GLU A 555 54.54 31.01 7.54
CA GLU A 555 55.48 29.88 7.30
C GLU A 555 56.84 30.28 7.90
N GLU A 556 57.31 29.64 8.97
CA GLU A 556 58.75 29.45 9.21
C GLU A 556 59.05 28.35 10.27
N GLU A 557 59.89 27.40 9.86
CA GLU A 557 60.85 26.55 10.62
C GLU A 557 60.57 26.03 12.05
N GLY A 558 60.81 24.72 12.26
CA GLY A 558 61.09 24.17 13.61
C GLY A 558 61.10 22.64 13.75
N ASP A 559 62.29 22.03 13.74
CA ASP A 559 62.51 20.61 14.09
C ASP A 559 62.01 20.23 15.50
N CYS A 560 61.34 19.07 15.64
CA CYS A 560 61.69 17.94 16.54
C CYS A 560 60.60 16.84 16.59
#